data_AF-I6YM17-F1
#
_entry.id   AF-I6YM17-F1
#
_cell.length_a   1.000
_cell.length_b   1.000
_cell.length_c   1.000
_cell.angle_alpha   90.00
_cell.angle_beta   90.00
_cell.angle_gamma   90.00
#
_symmetry.space_group_name_H-M   'P 1'
#
loop_
_entity.id
_entity.type
_entity.pdbx_description
1 polymer ?
#
loop_
_entity_poly.entity_id
_entity_poly.type
_entity_poly.pdbx_seq_one_letter_code
_entity_poly.pdbx_strand_id
1 'polypeptide(L)'
;MFSFILPFFEENSRPGADHTAASLIGLGGTILMLIAQKQLMGVKKTRNTAGLNENFLFWQCITCFFLGITSIFGIIGPCQEAGKLYKWIIIDGLLILMNGFLFYSNFFTYKIKLENMAAAKKAGMSEGEHYEKVIAPSLLQQSKT
;
A
#
# COMPACT_ATOMS: atom_id res chain seq x y z
N MET A 1 16.73 10.15 24.99
CA MET A 1 16.47 9.77 23.58
C MET A 1 15.24 8.89 23.60
N PHE A 2 14.09 9.41 23.14
CA PHE A 2 12.82 8.71 23.28
C PHE A 2 12.81 7.44 22.43
N SER A 3 12.86 6.29 23.10
CA SER A 3 12.64 4.98 22.49
C SER A 3 11.14 4.87 22.21
N PHE A 4 10.73 5.21 20.99
CA PHE A 4 9.39 4.90 20.48
C PHE A 4 9.44 3.54 19.80
N ILE A 5 9.84 2.52 20.56
CA ILE A 5 9.60 1.12 20.17
C ILE A 5 8.11 0.91 20.43
N LEU A 6 7.36 0.63 19.37
CA LEU A 6 6.00 0.11 19.50
C LEU A 6 6.05 -1.07 20.48
N PRO A 7 5.31 -1.04 21.61
CA PRO A 7 5.37 -2.07 22.66
C PRO A 7 4.85 -3.45 22.22
N PHE A 8 4.65 -3.66 20.93
CA PHE A 8 4.23 -4.93 20.35
C PHE A 8 5.38 -5.93 20.14
N PHE A 9 6.64 -5.48 20.22
CA PHE A 9 7.80 -6.31 19.90
C PHE A 9 8.70 -6.68 21.08
N GLU A 10 8.54 -6.05 22.25
CA GLU A 10 9.55 -6.16 23.31
C GLU A 10 9.27 -7.26 24.35
N GLU A 11 8.10 -7.91 24.32
CA GLU A 11 7.75 -8.87 25.36
C GLU A 11 6.99 -10.09 24.82
N ASN A 12 7.74 -11.12 24.40
CA ASN A 12 7.47 -12.52 24.80
C ASN A 12 8.49 -13.48 24.21
N SER A 13 9.47 -13.87 25.05
CA SER A 13 10.41 -14.97 24.87
C SER A 13 9.71 -16.34 24.83
N ARG A 14 8.89 -16.60 23.81
CA ARG A 14 8.31 -17.93 23.52
C ARG A 14 8.55 -18.26 22.05
N PRO A 15 9.37 -19.27 21.72
CA PRO A 15 9.73 -19.58 20.34
C PRO A 15 8.54 -19.93 19.42
N GLY A 16 7.35 -20.22 19.98
CA GLY A 16 6.12 -20.42 19.20
C GLY A 16 5.36 -19.13 18.83
N ALA A 17 5.48 -18.07 19.63
CA ALA A 17 4.77 -16.80 19.39
C ALA A 17 5.36 -16.04 18.20
N ASP A 18 6.69 -16.11 18.04
CA ASP A 18 7.41 -15.44 16.96
C ASP A 18 7.02 -15.96 15.57
N HIS A 19 6.79 -17.27 15.44
CA HIS A 19 6.36 -17.88 14.19
C HIS A 19 4.90 -17.55 13.86
N THR A 20 4.01 -17.58 14.85
CA THR A 20 2.60 -17.21 14.65
C THR A 20 2.46 -15.74 14.25
N ALA A 21 3.21 -14.84 14.89
CA ALA A 21 3.22 -13.43 14.55
C ALA A 21 3.71 -13.18 13.12
N ALA A 22 4.85 -13.78 12.74
CA ALA A 22 5.38 -13.65 11.38
C ALA A 22 4.42 -14.19 10.31
N SER A 23 3.76 -15.34 10.58
CA SER A 23 2.76 -15.90 9.67
C SER A 23 1.53 -15.02 9.52
N LEU A 24 1.04 -14.43 10.62
CA LEU A 24 -0.11 -13.51 10.57
C LEU A 24 0.23 -12.21 9.82
N ILE A 25 1.44 -11.67 10.01
CA ILE A 25 1.94 -10.50 9.28
C ILE A 25 2.01 -10.81 7.78
N GLY A 26 2.58 -11.97 7.41
CA GLY A 26 2.66 -12.40 6.01
C GLY A 26 1.29 -12.61 5.36
N LEU A 27 0.36 -13.26 6.07
CA LEU A 27 -1.01 -13.48 5.60
C LEU A 27 -1.75 -12.14 5.43
N GLY A 28 -1.67 -11.27 6.44
CA GLY A 28 -2.29 -9.94 6.40
C GLY A 28 -1.75 -9.09 5.27
N GLY A 29 -0.42 -9.05 5.09
CA GLY A 29 0.21 -8.35 3.98
C GLY A 29 -0.20 -8.89 2.61
N THR A 30 -0.35 -10.21 2.47
CA THR A 30 -0.80 -10.84 1.22
C THR A 30 -2.24 -10.46 0.89
N ILE A 31 -3.14 -10.46 1.87
CA ILE A 31 -4.53 -10.04 1.69
C ILE A 31 -4.58 -8.56 1.27
N LEU A 32 -3.78 -7.70 1.92
CA LEU A 32 -3.68 -6.29 1.55
C LEU A 32 -3.18 -6.11 0.11
N MET A 33 -2.19 -6.90 -0.33
CA MET A 33 -1.73 -6.88 -1.72
C MET A 33 -2.83 -7.26 -2.70
N LEU A 34 -3.62 -8.30 -2.42
CA LEU A 34 -4.73 -8.71 -3.28
C LEU A 34 -5.80 -7.61 -3.38
N ILE A 35 -6.12 -6.96 -2.26
CA ILE A 35 -7.05 -5.83 -2.22
C ILE A 35 -6.51 -4.66 -3.05
N ALA A 36 -5.25 -4.26 -2.81
CA ALA A 36 -4.59 -3.18 -3.54
C ALA A 36 -4.49 -3.47 -5.04
N GLN A 37 -4.22 -4.72 -5.42
CA GLN A 37 -4.18 -5.14 -6.82
C GLN A 37 -5.57 -5.07 -7.46
N LYS A 38 -6.62 -5.54 -6.78
CA LYS A 38 -8.01 -5.44 -7.27
C LYS A 38 -8.42 -3.98 -7.45
N GLN A 39 -8.07 -3.12 -6.50
CA GLN A 39 -8.31 -1.68 -6.56
C GLN A 39 -7.54 -1.04 -7.72
N LEU A 40 -6.25 -1.34 -7.86
CA LEU A 40 -5.41 -0.84 -8.95
C LEU A 40 -5.96 -1.26 -10.32
N MET A 41 -6.34 -2.53 -10.49
CA MET A 41 -6.94 -3.02 -11.74
C MET A 41 -8.29 -2.33 -12.02
N GLY A 42 -9.11 -2.13 -10.99
CA GLY A 42 -10.35 -1.38 -11.08
C GLY A 42 -10.11 0.04 -11.59
N VAL A 43 -9.27 0.80 -10.90
CA VAL A 43 -8.94 2.20 -11.24
C VAL A 43 -8.23 2.30 -12.59
N LYS A 44 -7.36 1.35 -12.94
CA LYS A 44 -6.70 1.36 -14.26
C LYS A 44 -7.70 1.14 -15.39
N LYS A 45 -8.68 0.27 -15.20
CA LYS A 45 -9.70 -0.05 -16.22
C LYS A 45 -10.78 1.02 -16.32
N THR A 46 -11.34 1.43 -15.19
CA THR A 46 -12.50 2.31 -15.16
C THR A 46 -12.12 3.77 -14.98
N ARG A 47 -10.93 4.09 -14.48
CA ARG A 47 -10.57 5.43 -13.97
C ARG A 47 -11.53 5.94 -12.90
N ASN A 48 -12.41 5.11 -12.36
CA ASN A 48 -13.36 5.50 -11.33
C ASN A 48 -12.66 5.52 -9.97
N THR A 49 -12.61 6.69 -9.36
CA THR A 49 -12.13 6.88 -7.99
C THR A 49 -13.21 7.45 -7.07
N ALA A 50 -14.44 7.59 -7.56
CA ALA A 50 -15.57 8.05 -6.77
C ALA A 50 -15.86 7.04 -5.66
N GLY A 51 -15.83 7.51 -4.41
CA GLY A 51 -15.96 6.67 -3.21
C GLY A 51 -14.63 6.31 -2.52
N LEU A 52 -13.48 6.52 -3.16
CA LEU A 52 -12.19 6.39 -2.47
C LEU A 52 -11.91 7.65 -1.63
N ASN A 53 -11.54 7.47 -0.38
CA ASN A 53 -11.19 8.58 0.49
C ASN A 53 -9.73 9.02 0.25
N GLU A 54 -9.52 10.29 -0.05
CA GLU A 54 -8.20 10.87 -0.32
C GLU A 54 -7.23 10.71 0.85
N ASN A 55 -7.66 11.08 2.06
CA ASN A 55 -6.84 11.01 3.27
C ASN A 55 -6.42 9.56 3.56
N PHE A 56 -7.34 8.62 3.34
CA PHE A 56 -7.05 7.21 3.54
C PHE A 56 -5.93 6.72 2.61
N LEU A 57 -6.02 7.04 1.31
CA LEU A 57 -4.98 6.68 0.33
C LEU A 57 -3.63 7.33 0.64
N PHE A 58 -3.64 8.59 1.08
CA PHE A 58 -2.44 9.32 1.48
C PHE A 58 -1.76 8.66 2.68
N TRP A 59 -2.51 8.37 3.75
CA TRP A 59 -1.99 7.71 4.94
C TRP A 59 -1.51 6.29 4.66
N GLN A 60 -2.16 5.56 3.75
CA GLN A 60 -1.67 4.26 3.29
C GLN A 60 -0.32 4.37 2.58
N CYS A 61 -0.11 5.39 1.73
CA CYS A 61 1.19 5.61 1.09
C CYS A 61 2.28 5.90 2.13
N ILE A 62 2.00 6.78 3.09
CA ILE A 62 2.91 7.09 4.19
C ILE A 62 3.26 5.83 4.99
N THR A 63 2.26 5.02 5.31
CA THR A 63 2.44 3.79 6.08
C THR A 63 3.33 2.80 5.33
N CYS A 64 3.07 2.55 4.04
CA CYS A 64 3.89 1.66 3.22
C CYS A 64 5.33 2.17 3.09
N PHE A 65 5.53 3.49 3.01
CA PHE A 65 6.86 4.10 2.95
C PHE A 65 7.66 3.87 4.24
N PHE A 66 7.07 4.15 5.40
CA PHE A 66 7.74 3.93 6.70
C PHE A 66 7.98 2.44 6.99
N LEU A 67 7.04 1.57 6.64
CA LEU A 67 7.23 0.12 6.78
C LEU A 67 8.35 -0.38 5.86
N GLY A 68 8.40 0.09 4.62
CA GLY A 68 9.50 -0.23 3.70
C GLY A 68 10.87 0.22 4.23
N ILE A 69 10.96 1.45 4.75
CA ILE A 69 12.18 1.96 5.39
C ILE A 69 12.58 1.12 6.61
N THR A 70 11.61 0.74 7.44
CA THR A 70 11.85 -0.10 8.62
C THR A 70 12.46 -1.45 8.21
N SER A 71 11.94 -2.08 7.16
CA SER A 71 12.50 -3.33 6.63
C SER A 71 13.91 -3.14 6.04
N ILE A 72 14.21 -2.00 5.41
CA ILE A 72 15.57 -1.68 4.93
C ILE A 72 16.55 -1.57 6.11
N PHE A 73 16.17 -0.86 7.17
CA PHE A 73 16.98 -0.78 8.39
C PHE A 73 17.12 -2.13 9.10
N GLY A 74 16.14 -3.02 8.98
CA GLY A 74 16.24 -4.42 9.45
C GLY A 74 17.36 -5.19 8.76
N ILE A 75 17.56 -4.98 7.46
CA ILE A 75 18.62 -5.64 6.67
C ILE A 75 20.00 -5.05 6.98
N ILE A 76 20.11 -3.73 7.10
CA ILE A 76 21.39 -3.00 7.24
C ILE A 76 21.83 -2.88 8.71
N GLY A 77 20.91 -3.04 9.66
CA GLY A 77 21.14 -2.83 11.08
C GLY A 77 22.05 -3.85 11.74
N PRO A 78 22.60 -3.53 12.93
CA PRO A 78 23.58 -4.35 13.65
C PRO A 78 23.03 -5.67 14.24
N CYS A 79 21.75 -6.01 14.04
CA CYS A 79 21.13 -7.28 14.45
C CYS A 79 21.57 -8.51 13.61
N GLN A 80 22.71 -8.40 12.94
CA GLN A 80 23.34 -9.47 12.18
C GLN A 80 24.18 -10.37 13.10
N GLU A 81 23.54 -11.06 14.05
CA GLU A 81 24.23 -12.16 14.73
C GLU A 81 24.52 -13.29 13.73
N ALA A 82 25.79 -13.67 13.66
CA ALA A 82 26.37 -14.62 12.72
C ALA A 82 25.71 -16.02 12.88
N GLY A 83 24.67 -16.28 12.09
CA GLY A 83 23.99 -17.58 12.05
C GLY A 83 22.53 -17.54 11.60
N LYS A 84 21.86 -16.38 11.68
CA LYS A 84 20.46 -16.19 11.22
C LYS A 84 20.29 -15.19 10.08
N LEU A 85 21.40 -14.65 9.57
CA LEU A 85 21.47 -13.60 8.53
C LEU A 85 20.56 -13.87 7.33
N TYR A 86 20.64 -15.09 6.78
CA TYR A 86 19.93 -15.45 5.55
C TYR A 86 18.41 -15.45 5.72
N LYS A 87 17.89 -15.83 6.89
CA LYS A 87 16.44 -15.88 7.14
C LYS A 87 15.83 -14.49 7.25
N TRP A 88 16.51 -13.58 7.96
CA TRP A 88 16.03 -12.20 8.13
C TRP A 88 16.13 -11.39 6.84
N ILE A 89 17.20 -11.56 6.06
CA ILE A 89 17.32 -10.93 4.73
C ILE A 89 16.18 -11.35 3.81
N ILE A 90 15.76 -12.64 3.83
CA ILE A 90 14.63 -13.10 3.02
C ILE A 90 13.31 -12.47 3.48
N ILE A 91 13.04 -12.47 4.79
CA ILE A 91 11.79 -11.94 5.33
C ILE A 91 11.69 -10.43 5.09
N ASP A 92 12.72 -9.68 5.43
CA ASP A 92 12.75 -8.23 5.23
C ASP A 92 12.78 -7.88 3.74
N GLY A 93 13.49 -8.66 2.91
CA GLY A 93 13.48 -8.52 1.46
C GLY A 93 12.08 -8.69 0.85
N LEU A 94 11.33 -9.71 1.30
CA LEU A 94 9.94 -9.90 0.91
C LEU A 94 9.06 -8.75 1.38
N LEU A 95 9.21 -8.30 2.63
CA LEU A 95 8.46 -7.15 3.16
C LEU A 95 8.75 -5.85 2.39
N ILE A 96 9.99 -5.62 1.95
CA ILE A 96 10.35 -4.48 1.09
C ILE A 96 9.61 -4.58 -0.25
N LEU A 97 9.62 -5.74 -0.90
CA LEU A 97 8.92 -5.94 -2.17
C LEU A 97 7.41 -5.74 -2.01
N MET A 98 6.82 -6.30 -0.95
CA MET A 98 5.40 -6.15 -0.64
C MET A 98 5.03 -4.68 -0.41
N ASN A 99 5.78 -3.98 0.44
CA ASN A 99 5.55 -2.55 0.72
C ASN A 99 5.78 -1.68 -0.52
N GLY A 100 6.77 -2.01 -1.36
CA GLY A 100 7.00 -1.32 -2.64
C GLY A 100 5.83 -1.48 -3.59
N PHE A 101 5.27 -2.69 -3.73
CA PHE A 101 4.09 -2.93 -4.54
C PHE A 101 2.84 -2.21 -3.99
N LEU A 102 2.62 -2.29 -2.67
CA LEU A 102 1.51 -1.61 -2.01
C LEU A 102 1.62 -0.09 -2.15
N PHE A 103 2.82 0.45 -1.94
CA PHE A 103 3.11 1.87 -2.14
C PHE A 103 2.80 2.28 -3.58
N TYR A 104 3.32 1.56 -4.58
CA TYR A 104 3.06 1.86 -5.99
C TYR A 104 1.56 1.83 -6.31
N SER A 105 0.85 0.80 -5.87
CA SER A 105 -0.59 0.63 -6.15
C SER A 105 -1.43 1.75 -5.51
N ASN A 106 -1.13 2.09 -4.26
CA ASN A 106 -1.82 3.16 -3.54
C ASN A 106 -1.46 4.53 -4.12
N PHE A 107 -0.19 4.78 -4.44
CA PHE A 107 0.28 6.03 -5.02
C PHE A 107 -0.32 6.27 -6.41
N PHE A 108 -0.38 5.23 -7.25
CA PHE A 108 -1.05 5.32 -8.55
C PHE A 108 -2.52 5.70 -8.38
N THR A 109 -3.23 5.00 -7.48
CA THR A 109 -4.64 5.28 -7.23
C THR A 109 -4.86 6.69 -6.68
N TYR A 110 -4.00 7.13 -5.76
CA TYR A 110 -3.99 8.48 -5.19
C TYR A 110 -3.76 9.54 -6.27
N LYS A 111 -2.81 9.31 -7.18
CA LYS A 111 -2.57 10.21 -8.30
C LYS A 111 -3.80 10.36 -9.19
N ILE A 112 -4.45 9.26 -9.57
CA ILE A 112 -5.68 9.31 -10.39
C ILE A 112 -6.81 10.01 -9.63
N LYS A 113 -6.92 9.77 -8.32
CA LYS A 113 -7.89 10.46 -7.45
C LYS A 113 -7.72 11.98 -7.52
N LEU A 114 -6.48 12.47 -7.36
CA LEU A 114 -6.18 13.90 -7.45
C LEU A 114 -6.49 14.48 -8.84
N GLU A 115 -6.13 13.77 -9.91
CA GLU A 115 -6.44 14.18 -11.29
C GLU A 115 -7.96 14.29 -11.52
N ASN A 116 -8.73 13.31 -11.05
CA ASN A 116 -10.19 13.29 -11.18
C ASN A 116 -10.85 14.40 -10.35
N MET A 117 -10.40 14.61 -9.11
CA MET A 117 -10.91 15.68 -8.25
C MET A 117 -10.58 17.07 -8.84
N ALA A 118 -9.38 17.26 -9.39
CA ALA A 118 -9.00 18.51 -10.04
C ALA A 118 -9.84 18.77 -11.31
N ALA A 119 -10.09 17.74 -12.12
CA ALA A 119 -10.93 17.84 -13.31
C ALA A 119 -12.39 18.16 -12.95
N ALA A 120 -12.95 17.46 -11.96
CA ALA A 120 -14.30 17.70 -11.46
C ALA A 120 -14.45 19.13 -10.91
N LYS A 121 -13.47 19.61 -10.13
CA LYS A 121 -13.44 20.98 -9.61
C LYS A 121 -13.39 22.02 -10.73
N LYS A 122 -12.61 21.78 -11.78
CA LYS A 122 -12.56 22.67 -12.96
C LYS A 122 -13.89 22.71 -13.72
N ALA A 123 -14.60 21.58 -13.76
CA ALA A 123 -15.92 21.49 -14.38
C ALA A 123 -17.06 22.00 -13.49
N GLY A 124 -16.77 22.38 -12.22
CA GLY A 124 -17.79 22.78 -11.26
C GLY A 124 -18.73 21.64 -10.85
N MET A 125 -18.28 20.39 -10.92
CA MET A 125 -19.08 19.19 -10.64
C MET A 125 -18.48 18.38 -9.48
N SER A 126 -19.28 17.51 -8.88
CA SER A 126 -18.74 16.48 -8.00
C SER A 126 -17.93 15.44 -8.78
N GLU A 127 -17.00 14.75 -8.12
CA GLU A 127 -16.16 13.72 -8.77
C GLU A 127 -16.99 12.59 -9.39
N GLY A 128 -18.05 12.15 -8.70
CA GLY A 128 -18.96 11.12 -9.21
C GLY A 128 -19.72 11.56 -10.45
N GLU A 129 -20.26 12.79 -10.43
CA GLU A 129 -20.96 13.34 -11.61
C GLU A 129 -20.01 13.56 -12.79
N HIS A 130 -18.79 14.03 -12.53
CA HIS A 130 -17.77 14.19 -13.57
C HIS A 130 -17.39 12.83 -14.18
N TYR A 131 -17.29 11.79 -13.34
CA TYR A 131 -17.05 10.43 -13.82
C TYR A 131 -18.16 9.95 -14.77
N GLU A 132 -19.42 10.08 -14.36
CA GLU A 132 -20.57 9.60 -15.15
C GLU A 132 -20.75 10.38 -16.46
N LYS A 133 -20.54 11.70 -16.44
CA LYS A 133 -20.82 12.57 -17.60
C LYS A 133 -19.65 12.68 -18.58
N VAL A 134 -18.40 12.46 -18.13
CA VAL A 134 -17.20 12.72 -18.95
C VAL A 134 -16.31 11.48 -19.11
N ILE A 135 -15.99 10.80 -18.01
CA ILE A 135 -14.99 9.72 -18.02
C ILE A 135 -15.60 8.41 -18.53
N ALA A 136 -16.73 7.96 -18.00
CA ALA A 136 -17.35 6.71 -18.43
C ALA A 136 -17.72 6.69 -19.93
N PRO A 137 -18.30 7.77 -20.52
CA PRO A 137 -18.61 7.82 -21.95
C PRO A 137 -17.36 7.78 -22.86
N SER A 138 -16.28 8.47 -22.46
CA SER A 138 -15.04 8.51 -23.25
C SER A 138 -14.32 7.16 -23.29
N LEU A 139 -14.39 6.38 -22.20
CA LEU A 139 -13.87 5.02 -22.16
C LEU A 139 -14.64 4.06 -23.09
N LEU A 140 -15.96 4.22 -23.19
CA LEU A 140 -16.80 3.43 -24.10
C LEU A 140 -16.49 3.74 -25.58
N GLN A 141 -16.18 4.99 -25.91
CA GLN A 141 -15.77 5.38 -27.26
C GLN A 141 -14.40 4.78 -27.63
N GLN A 142 -13.44 4.79 -26.71
CA GLN A 142 -12.12 4.17 -26.92
C GLN A 142 -12.19 2.65 -27.10
N SER A 143 -13.15 1.97 -26.47
CA SER A 143 -13.31 0.50 -26.64
C SER A 143 -13.93 0.08 -27.98
N LYS A 144 -14.49 1.01 -28.75
CA LYS A 144 -15.12 0.76 -30.06
C LYS A 144 -14.20 1.02 -31.25
N THR A 145 -12.99 1.51 -30.99
CA THR A 145 -11.96 1.81 -31.99
C THR A 145 -10.89 0.74 -31.93
#